data_AF-A0A932YB45-F1
#
_entry.id   AF-A0A932YB45-F1
#
_cell.length_a   1.000
_cell.length_b   1.000
_cell.length_c   1.000
_cell.angle_alpha   90.00
_cell.angle_beta   90.00
_cell.angle_gamma   90.00
#
_symmetry.space_group_name_H-M   'P 1'
#
loop_
_entity.id
_entity.type
_entity.pdbx_description
1 polymer ?
#
loop_
_entity_poly.entity_id
_entity_poly.type
_entity_poly.pdbx_seq_one_letter_code
_entity_poly.pdbx_strand_id
1 'polypeptide(L)'
;MPNPDPAQQQEKQTQRGWAAKIGFLAATIAAVYGLILGDLWLRARQSYREGEKYLGWHRDPQAKRAGVDREFQDWKAKLDQLFKKKRISQADYQERLELAEFDRNEKIKESSVKYAYIWFQTTAELFSPPDNVWVRRAREKMVETKELWKKELTANKIPFEDYMLE
;
A
#
# COMPACT_ATOMS: atom_id res chain seq x y z
N MET A 1 -5.81 -61.46 -31.54
CA MET A 1 -6.27 -60.33 -30.70
C MET A 1 -6.94 -59.33 -31.63
N PRO A 2 -8.23 -58.99 -31.46
CA PRO A 2 -8.88 -58.03 -32.35
C PRO A 2 -8.22 -56.65 -32.19
N ASN A 3 -7.90 -56.02 -33.31
CA ASN A 3 -7.36 -54.67 -33.35
C ASN A 3 -8.42 -53.71 -32.77
N PRO A 4 -8.07 -52.79 -31.86
CA PRO A 4 -9.03 -51.85 -31.31
C PRO A 4 -9.66 -51.02 -32.43
N ASP A 5 -10.98 -50.84 -32.33
CA ASP A 5 -11.79 -50.13 -33.32
C ASP A 5 -11.22 -48.71 -33.58
N PRO A 6 -10.96 -48.33 -34.85
CA PRO A 6 -10.46 -47.00 -35.18
C PRO A 6 -11.34 -45.86 -34.63
N ALA A 7 -12.65 -46.09 -34.46
CA ALA A 7 -13.54 -45.13 -33.81
C ALA A 7 -13.17 -44.90 -32.33
N GLN A 8 -12.81 -45.98 -31.61
CA GLN A 8 -12.38 -45.90 -30.21
C GLN A 8 -11.00 -45.23 -30.07
N GLN A 9 -10.13 -45.31 -31.09
CA GLN A 9 -8.84 -44.63 -31.09
C GLN A 9 -8.98 -43.12 -31.36
N GLN A 10 -9.86 -42.73 -32.30
CA GLN A 10 -10.15 -41.32 -32.59
C GLN A 10 -10.84 -40.61 -31.41
N GLU A 11 -11.75 -41.30 -30.73
CA GLU A 11 -12.43 -40.76 -29.54
C GLU A 11 -11.45 -40.52 -28.37
N LYS A 12 -10.53 -41.46 -28.10
CA LYS A 12 -9.50 -41.27 -27.07
C LYS A 12 -8.52 -40.14 -27.39
N GLN A 13 -8.14 -39.97 -28.66
CA GLN A 13 -7.24 -38.88 -29.08
C GLN A 13 -7.90 -37.50 -28.94
N THR A 14 -9.17 -37.38 -29.34
CA THR A 14 -9.93 -36.14 -29.17
C THR A 14 -10.15 -35.82 -27.69
N GLN A 15 -10.57 -36.79 -26.87
CA GLN A 15 -10.72 -36.60 -25.41
C GLN A 15 -9.42 -36.15 -24.73
N ARG A 16 -8.26 -36.72 -25.10
CA ARG A 16 -6.95 -36.31 -24.55
C ARG A 16 -6.56 -34.88 -24.96
N GLY A 17 -6.90 -34.46 -26.18
CA GLY A 17 -6.69 -33.09 -26.66
C GLY A 17 -7.55 -32.07 -25.91
N TRP A 18 -8.81 -32.40 -25.63
CA TRP A 18 -9.71 -31.57 -24.82
C TRP A 18 -9.26 -31.50 -23.36
N ALA A 19 -8.85 -32.61 -22.76
CA ALA A 19 -8.33 -32.64 -21.39
C ALA A 19 -7.10 -31.75 -21.21
N ALA A 20 -6.16 -31.76 -22.17
CA ALA A 20 -4.99 -30.89 -22.14
C ALA A 20 -5.36 -29.39 -22.23
N LYS A 21 -6.32 -29.04 -23.10
CA LYS A 21 -6.82 -27.65 -23.23
C LYS A 21 -7.54 -27.16 -21.97
N ILE A 22 -8.39 -28.01 -21.38
CA ILE A 22 -9.07 -27.71 -20.11
C ILE A 22 -8.06 -27.56 -18.98
N GLY A 23 -7.06 -28.45 -18.91
CA GLY A 23 -5.98 -28.36 -17.93
C GLY A 23 -5.19 -27.06 -18.06
N PHE A 24 -4.86 -26.64 -19.28
CA PHE A 24 -4.18 -25.37 -19.54
C PHE A 24 -5.04 -24.16 -19.13
N LEU A 25 -6.33 -24.17 -19.45
CA LEU A 25 -7.27 -23.12 -19.05
C LEU A 25 -7.36 -23.03 -17.51
N ALA A 26 -7.53 -24.16 -16.83
CA ALA A 26 -7.58 -24.21 -15.37
C ALA A 26 -6.29 -23.72 -14.72
N ALA A 27 -5.12 -24.11 -15.26
CA ALA A 27 -3.82 -23.64 -14.80
C ALA A 27 -3.65 -22.13 -14.99
N THR A 28 -4.11 -21.59 -16.12
CA THR A 28 -4.07 -20.14 -16.40
C THR A 28 -4.94 -19.37 -15.40
N ILE A 29 -6.16 -19.85 -15.16
CA ILE A 29 -7.06 -19.26 -14.16
C ILE A 29 -6.39 -19.29 -12.78
N ALA A 30 -5.87 -20.44 -12.36
CA ALA A 30 -5.19 -20.59 -11.08
C ALA A 30 -3.98 -19.65 -10.95
N ALA A 31 -3.18 -19.48 -12.01
CA ALA A 31 -2.04 -18.59 -12.02
C ALA A 31 -2.46 -17.12 -11.86
N VAL A 32 -3.50 -16.68 -12.57
CA VAL A 32 -4.05 -15.31 -12.45
C VAL A 32 -4.57 -15.05 -11.03
N TYR A 33 -5.36 -15.97 -10.48
CA TYR A 33 -5.82 -15.85 -9.09
C TYR A 33 -4.67 -15.84 -8.08
N GLY A 34 -3.64 -16.66 -8.29
CA GLY A 34 -2.44 -16.68 -7.46
C GLY A 34 -1.71 -15.33 -7.47
N LEU A 35 -1.57 -14.70 -8.64
CA LEU A 35 -0.97 -13.36 -8.75
C LEU A 35 -1.80 -12.29 -8.05
N ILE A 36 -3.13 -12.31 -8.20
CA ILE A 36 -4.02 -11.35 -7.53
C ILE A 36 -3.92 -11.48 -6.01
N LEU A 37 -4.00 -12.71 -5.47
CA LEU A 37 -3.90 -12.94 -4.04
C LEU A 37 -2.52 -12.57 -3.49
N GLY A 38 -1.45 -12.83 -4.28
CA GLY A 38 -0.10 -12.43 -3.94
C GLY A 38 0.07 -10.91 -3.86
N ASP A 39 -0.44 -10.17 -4.85
CA ASP A 39 -0.41 -8.70 -4.86
C ASP A 39 -1.18 -8.11 -3.67
N LEU A 40 -2.41 -8.59 -3.41
CA LEU A 40 -3.21 -8.16 -2.26
C LEU A 40 -2.49 -8.38 -0.93
N TRP A 41 -1.83 -9.53 -0.76
CA TRP A 41 -1.06 -9.82 0.46
C TRP A 41 0.13 -8.86 0.63
N LEU A 42 0.87 -8.59 -0.44
CA LEU A 42 2.01 -7.68 -0.42
C LEU A 42 1.59 -6.24 -0.16
N ARG A 43 0.50 -5.77 -0.78
CA ARG A 43 -0.05 -4.43 -0.55
C ARG A 43 -0.58 -4.28 0.86
N ALA A 44 -1.30 -5.28 1.39
CA ALA A 44 -1.73 -5.30 2.78
C ALA A 44 -0.54 -5.20 3.75
N ARG A 45 0.53 -5.96 3.50
CA ARG A 45 1.76 -5.87 4.30
C ARG A 45 2.40 -4.50 4.23
N GLN A 46 2.47 -3.89 3.05
CA GLN A 46 3.08 -2.58 2.86
C GLN A 46 2.27 -1.49 3.56
N SER A 47 0.96 -1.42 3.33
CA SER A 47 0.08 -0.45 3.98
C SER A 47 0.07 -0.61 5.50
N TYR A 48 0.06 -1.84 6.01
CA TYR A 48 0.17 -2.09 7.46
C TYR A 48 1.47 -1.50 8.04
N ARG A 49 2.59 -1.68 7.33
CA ARG A 49 3.90 -1.15 7.76
C ARG A 49 3.95 0.37 7.73
N GLU A 50 3.31 1.01 6.76
CA GLU A 50 3.15 2.47 6.78
C GLU A 50 2.35 2.91 8.01
N GLY A 51 1.24 2.22 8.32
CA GLY A 51 0.48 2.48 9.55
C GLY A 51 1.35 2.41 10.82
N GLU A 52 2.14 1.34 10.96
CA GLU A 52 3.07 1.17 12.08
C GLU A 52 4.19 2.23 12.11
N LYS A 53 4.69 2.68 10.94
CA LYS A 53 5.66 3.78 10.84
C LYS A 53 5.08 5.08 11.39
N TYR A 54 3.86 5.45 10.97
CA TYR A 54 3.18 6.64 11.47
C TYR A 54 2.85 6.53 12.97
N LEU A 55 2.43 5.34 13.43
CA LEU A 55 2.22 5.11 14.86
C LEU A 55 3.53 5.23 15.66
N GLY A 56 4.64 4.75 15.10
CA GLY A 56 5.97 4.96 15.64
C GLY A 56 6.35 6.44 15.72
N TRP A 57 6.04 7.22 14.69
CA TRP A 57 6.24 8.67 14.67
C TRP A 57 5.37 9.45 15.66
N HIS A 58 4.20 8.93 16.03
CA HIS A 58 3.44 9.51 17.12
C HIS A 58 4.15 9.31 18.46
N ARG A 59 4.74 8.12 18.69
CA ARG A 59 5.49 7.80 19.91
C ARG A 59 6.82 8.56 19.98
N ASP A 60 7.47 8.76 18.83
CA ASP A 60 8.70 9.53 18.69
C ASP A 60 8.58 10.59 17.58
N PRO A 61 8.10 11.80 17.92
CA PRO A 61 8.02 12.92 16.98
C PRO A 61 9.38 13.41 16.48
N GLN A 62 10.48 13.13 17.19
CA GLN A 62 11.82 13.50 16.71
C GLN A 62 12.24 12.60 15.56
N ALA A 63 11.96 11.29 15.64
CA ALA A 63 12.17 10.37 14.53
C ALA A 63 11.37 10.76 13.29
N LYS A 64 10.15 11.29 13.45
CA LYS A 64 9.35 11.85 12.34
C LYS A 64 10.11 12.98 11.64
N ARG A 65 10.51 13.99 12.41
CA ARG A 65 11.23 15.16 11.87
C ARG A 65 12.50 14.74 11.14
N ALA A 66 13.32 13.90 11.77
CA ALA A 66 14.55 13.39 11.15
C ALA A 66 14.29 12.61 9.85
N GLY A 67 13.22 11.80 9.81
CA GLY A 67 12.82 11.07 8.61
C GLY A 67 12.39 11.98 7.46
N VAL A 68 11.48 12.92 7.74
CA VAL A 68 11.00 13.89 6.73
C VAL A 68 12.12 14.82 6.26
N ASP A 69 13.02 15.23 7.17
CA ASP A 69 14.19 16.04 6.82
C ASP A 69 15.11 15.30 5.87
N ARG A 70 15.35 14.01 6.10
CA ARG A 70 16.14 13.18 5.20
C ARG A 70 15.50 13.05 3.82
N GLU A 71 14.19 12.79 3.75
CA GLU A 71 13.45 12.76 2.47
C GLU A 71 13.61 14.07 1.70
N PHE A 72 13.50 15.20 2.39
CA PHE A 72 13.69 16.52 1.80
C PHE A 72 15.12 16.74 1.29
N GLN A 73 16.15 16.39 2.07
CA GLN A 73 17.54 16.53 1.64
C GLN A 73 17.86 15.66 0.42
N ASP A 74 17.37 14.42 0.37
CA ASP A 74 17.55 13.52 -0.76
C ASP A 74 16.87 14.06 -2.04
N TRP A 75 15.67 14.63 -1.89
CA TRP A 75 14.96 15.27 -2.99
C TRP A 75 15.68 16.54 -3.46
N LYS A 76 16.10 17.40 -2.51
CA LYS A 76 16.84 18.63 -2.80
C LYS A 76 18.15 18.33 -3.53
N ALA A 77 18.89 17.32 -3.09
CA ALA A 77 20.12 16.90 -3.75
C ALA A 77 19.90 16.51 -5.23
N LYS A 78 18.77 15.87 -5.55
CA LYS A 78 18.39 15.56 -6.93
C LYS A 78 18.04 16.84 -7.71
N LEU A 79 17.31 17.77 -7.09
CA LEU A 79 16.99 19.06 -7.71
C LEU A 79 18.25 19.89 -7.99
N ASP A 80 19.18 19.96 -7.03
CA ASP A 80 20.48 20.61 -7.16
C ASP A 80 21.27 20.05 -8.34
N GLN A 81 21.25 18.72 -8.53
CA GLN A 81 21.90 18.10 -9.68
C GLN A 81 21.27 18.51 -11.02
N LEU A 82 19.94 18.63 -11.08
CA LEU A 82 19.25 19.09 -12.29
C LEU A 82 19.59 20.55 -12.59
N PHE A 83 19.63 21.41 -11.57
CA PHE A 83 19.97 22.81 -11.70
C PHE A 83 21.43 23.02 -12.11
N LYS A 84 22.38 22.33 -11.48
CA LYS A 84 23.81 22.36 -11.85
C LYS A 84 24.05 21.91 -13.30
N LYS A 85 23.29 20.93 -13.76
CA LYS A 85 23.32 20.45 -15.15
C LYS A 85 22.56 21.38 -16.12
N LYS A 86 22.06 22.53 -15.66
CA LYS A 86 21.25 23.50 -16.41
C LYS A 86 20.03 22.88 -17.11
N ARG A 87 19.47 21.81 -16.52
CA ARG A 87 18.28 21.11 -17.06
C ARG A 87 16.97 21.78 -16.65
N ILE A 88 17.03 22.70 -15.69
CA ILE A 88 15.91 23.51 -15.20
C ILE A 88 16.39 24.96 -15.02
N SER A 89 15.48 25.92 -15.13
CA SER A 89 15.79 27.33 -14.93
C SER A 89 15.95 27.67 -13.44
N GLN A 90 16.48 28.86 -13.15
CA GLN A 90 16.54 29.36 -11.77
C GLN A 90 15.15 29.58 -11.17
N ALA A 91 14.18 30.04 -11.98
CA ALA A 91 12.80 30.20 -11.54
C ALA A 91 12.18 28.85 -11.15
N ASP A 92 12.31 27.83 -12.03
CA ASP A 92 11.78 26.48 -11.75
C ASP A 92 12.43 25.85 -10.52
N TYR A 93 13.72 26.10 -10.30
CA TYR A 93 14.45 25.59 -9.14
C TYR A 93 13.87 26.18 -7.84
N GLN A 94 13.67 27.49 -7.79
CA GLN A 94 13.14 28.17 -6.59
C GLN A 94 11.70 27.74 -6.31
N GLU A 95 10.83 27.73 -7.31
CA GLU A 95 9.43 27.31 -7.16
C GLU A 95 9.33 25.89 -6.60
N ARG A 96 10.11 24.95 -7.17
CA ARG A 96 10.10 23.55 -6.70
C ARG A 96 10.66 23.43 -5.28
N LEU A 97 11.70 24.19 -4.96
CA LEU A 97 12.29 24.18 -3.61
C LEU A 97 11.29 24.70 -2.58
N GLU A 98 10.62 25.82 -2.86
CA GLU A 98 9.57 26.38 -1.99
C GLU A 98 8.43 25.38 -1.78
N LEU A 99 7.96 24.73 -2.85
CA LEU A 99 6.93 23.70 -2.74
C LEU A 99 7.39 22.53 -1.87
N ALA A 100 8.62 22.05 -2.05
CA ALA A 100 9.15 20.96 -1.25
C ALA A 100 9.35 21.33 0.23
N GLU A 101 9.69 22.60 0.53
CA GLU A 101 9.77 23.11 1.90
C GLU A 101 8.39 23.19 2.54
N PHE A 102 7.38 23.63 1.79
CA PHE A 102 5.99 23.62 2.21
C PHE A 102 5.54 22.19 2.55
N ASP A 103 5.72 21.24 1.64
CA ASP A 103 5.36 19.83 1.83
C ASP A 103 6.05 19.21 3.05
N ARG A 104 7.35 19.50 3.24
CA ARG A 104 8.11 19.08 4.42
C ARG A 104 7.45 19.60 5.71
N ASN A 105 7.15 20.90 5.75
CA ASN A 105 6.62 21.54 6.94
C ASN A 105 5.21 21.01 7.26
N GLU A 106 4.36 20.83 6.25
CA GLU A 106 3.04 20.24 6.43
C GLU A 106 3.13 18.81 6.94
N LYS A 107 3.95 17.95 6.30
CA LYS A 107 4.18 16.58 6.78
C LYS A 107 4.60 16.53 8.24
N ILE A 108 5.44 17.46 8.71
CA ILE A 108 5.89 17.51 10.11
C ILE A 108 4.72 17.87 11.04
N LYS A 109 3.91 18.88 10.68
CA LYS A 109 2.79 19.37 11.49
C LYS A 109 1.62 18.40 11.57
N GLU A 110 1.36 17.66 10.49
CA GLU A 110 0.21 16.79 10.39
C GLU A 110 0.18 15.70 11.49
N SER A 111 -1.02 15.30 11.89
CA SER A 111 -1.22 14.24 12.88
C SER A 111 -0.69 12.90 12.37
N SER A 112 0.35 12.38 13.03
CA SER A 112 0.83 11.03 12.73
C SER A 112 -0.20 9.97 13.08
N VAL A 113 -1.03 10.19 14.11
CA VAL A 113 -2.05 9.21 14.53
C VAL A 113 -3.16 9.10 13.50
N LYS A 114 -3.61 10.23 12.95
CA LYS A 114 -4.58 10.25 11.85
C LYS A 114 -4.10 9.41 10.67
N TYR A 115 -2.85 9.61 10.23
CA TYR A 115 -2.30 8.84 9.12
C TYR A 115 -2.13 7.35 9.43
N ALA A 116 -1.72 7.01 10.66
CA ALA A 116 -1.67 5.63 11.09
C ALA A 116 -3.04 4.96 10.98
N TYR A 117 -4.11 5.62 11.44
CA TYR A 117 -5.47 5.12 11.34
C TYR A 117 -5.87 4.88 9.88
N ILE A 118 -5.68 5.88 9.01
CA ILE A 118 -6.01 5.79 7.57
C ILE A 118 -5.28 4.62 6.90
N TRP A 119 -4.01 4.39 7.22
CA TRP A 119 -3.24 3.27 6.66
C TRP A 119 -3.73 1.90 7.17
N PHE A 120 -4.11 1.80 8.44
CA PHE A 120 -4.71 0.58 8.96
C PHE A 120 -6.11 0.34 8.38
N GLN A 121 -6.93 1.38 8.23
CA GLN A 121 -8.23 1.31 7.55
C GLN A 121 -8.09 0.83 6.11
N THR A 122 -7.19 1.47 5.35
CA THR A 122 -6.83 1.06 3.99
C THR A 122 -6.44 -0.42 3.94
N THR A 123 -5.65 -0.88 4.91
CA THR A 123 -5.24 -2.28 4.98
C THR A 123 -6.42 -3.22 5.23
N ALA A 124 -7.30 -2.86 6.16
CA ALA A 124 -8.43 -3.68 6.57
C ALA A 124 -9.57 -3.73 5.54
N GLU A 125 -9.80 -2.64 4.82
CA GLU A 125 -10.94 -2.45 3.92
C GLU A 125 -10.59 -2.74 2.46
N LEU A 126 -9.47 -2.23 1.95
CA LEU A 126 -9.15 -2.33 0.51
C LEU A 126 -8.49 -3.64 0.10
N PHE A 127 -7.89 -4.36 1.05
CA PHE A 127 -7.19 -5.63 0.77
C PHE A 127 -7.89 -6.85 1.37
N SER A 128 -9.19 -6.72 1.68
CA SER A 128 -10.05 -7.79 2.16
C SER A 128 -11.23 -8.00 1.21
N PRO A 129 -11.53 -9.24 0.78
CA PRO A 129 -10.78 -10.49 0.99
C PRO A 129 -9.48 -10.58 0.15
N PRO A 130 -8.48 -11.41 0.53
CA PRO A 130 -8.51 -12.44 1.58
C PRO A 130 -8.20 -11.91 3.00
N ASP A 131 -8.80 -12.56 4.02
CA ASP A 131 -8.53 -12.27 5.43
C ASP A 131 -7.15 -12.82 5.85
N ASN A 132 -6.11 -12.07 5.51
CA ASN A 132 -4.73 -12.40 5.83
C ASN A 132 -4.30 -11.82 7.19
N VAL A 133 -3.11 -12.21 7.66
CA VAL A 133 -2.56 -11.78 8.95
C VAL A 133 -2.49 -10.25 9.09
N TRP A 134 -2.16 -9.53 8.02
CA TRP A 134 -2.02 -8.08 8.03
C TRP A 134 -3.37 -7.38 8.13
N VAL A 135 -4.38 -7.87 7.41
CA VAL A 135 -5.77 -7.39 7.49
C VAL A 135 -6.31 -7.54 8.92
N ARG A 136 -6.11 -8.71 9.55
CA ARG A 136 -6.54 -8.94 10.94
C ARG A 136 -5.86 -8.01 11.92
N ARG A 137 -4.53 -7.88 11.84
CA ARG A 137 -3.76 -6.97 12.69
C ARG A 137 -4.14 -5.50 12.47
N ALA A 138 -4.45 -5.13 11.23
CA ALA A 138 -4.89 -3.77 10.92
C ALA A 138 -6.21 -3.44 11.62
N ARG A 139 -7.19 -4.36 11.61
CA ARG A 139 -8.46 -4.18 12.34
C ARG A 139 -8.25 -3.97 13.84
N GLU A 140 -7.36 -4.76 14.45
CA GLU A 140 -6.99 -4.58 15.86
C GLU A 140 -6.37 -3.19 16.11
N LYS A 141 -5.43 -2.80 15.23
CA LYS A 141 -4.71 -1.52 15.31
C LYS A 141 -5.59 -0.30 15.04
N MET A 142 -6.62 -0.41 14.21
CA MET A 142 -7.57 0.67 13.97
C MET A 142 -8.24 1.12 15.26
N VAL A 143 -8.66 0.17 16.11
CA VAL A 143 -9.32 0.49 17.38
C VAL A 143 -8.36 1.26 18.30
N GLU A 144 -7.14 0.76 18.47
CA GLU A 144 -6.10 1.43 19.28
C GLU A 144 -5.82 2.85 18.75
N THR A 145 -5.67 2.98 17.43
CA THR A 145 -5.26 4.23 16.80
C THR A 145 -6.39 5.26 16.77
N LYS A 146 -7.65 4.83 16.62
CA LYS A 146 -8.83 5.70 16.72
C LYS A 146 -8.92 6.37 18.08
N GLU A 147 -8.69 5.61 19.15
CA GLU A 147 -8.71 6.15 20.52
C GLU A 147 -7.54 7.11 20.79
N LEU A 148 -6.36 6.83 20.24
CA LEU A 148 -5.24 7.78 20.30
C LEU A 148 -5.56 9.07 19.53
N TRP A 149 -6.23 8.96 18.38
CA TRP A 149 -6.57 10.12 17.57
C TRP A 149 -7.60 11.00 18.28
N LYS A 150 -8.64 10.40 18.88
CA LYS A 150 -9.60 11.11 19.73
C LYS A 150 -8.90 11.90 20.84
N LYS A 151 -7.97 11.26 21.55
CA LYS A 151 -7.19 11.91 22.62
C LYS A 151 -6.38 13.11 22.11
N GLU A 152 -5.77 12.97 20.93
CA GLU A 152 -5.03 14.07 20.31
C GLU A 152 -5.94 15.24 19.93
N LEU A 153 -7.11 14.97 19.35
CA LEU A 153 -8.10 16.00 19.01
C LEU A 153 -8.61 16.73 20.27
N THR A 154 -8.94 15.98 21.33
CA THR A 154 -9.35 16.55 22.62
C THR A 154 -8.24 17.41 23.22
N ALA A 155 -6.99 16.95 23.21
CA ALA A 155 -5.85 17.70 23.74
C ALA A 155 -5.63 19.01 22.98
N ASN A 156 -5.84 19.01 21.67
CA ASN A 156 -5.73 20.17 20.80
C ASN A 156 -7.01 21.04 20.77
N LYS A 157 -8.05 20.69 21.55
CA LYS A 157 -9.35 21.38 21.60
C LYS A 157 -10.03 21.46 20.22
N ILE A 158 -9.81 20.45 19.38
CA ILE A 158 -10.44 20.34 18.07
C ILE A 158 -11.79 19.62 18.27
N PRO A 159 -12.93 20.22 17.91
CA PRO A 159 -14.22 19.55 18.01
C PRO A 159 -14.30 18.39 17.01
N PHE A 160 -14.86 17.27 17.45
CA PHE A 160 -15.11 16.10 16.61
C PHE A 160 -16.34 15.33 17.09
N GLU A 161 -16.85 14.49 16.21
CA GLU A 161 -18.02 13.64 16.37
C GLU A 161 -17.60 12.24 15.89
N ASP A 162 -18.17 11.17 16.46
CA ASP A 162 -17.65 9.82 16.25
C ASP A 162 -17.71 9.36 14.78
N TYR A 163 -18.70 9.81 14.01
CA TYR A 163 -18.82 9.47 12.57
C TYR A 163 -17.78 10.19 11.71
N MET A 164 -17.13 11.25 12.19
CA MET A 164 -16.04 11.92 11.44
C MET A 164 -14.73 11.12 11.49
N LEU A 165 -14.69 10.06 12.30
CA LEU A 165 -13.53 9.20 12.53
C LEU A 165 -13.78 7.77 11.99
N GLU A 166 -14.77 7.60 11.10
CA GLU A 166 -15.17 6.34 10.46
C GLU A 166 -15.02 6.42 8.94
#